data_AF-A0A0A9GMK5-F1
#
_entry.id   AF-A0A0A9GMK5-F1
#
_cell.length_a   1.000
_cell.length_b   1.000
_cell.length_c   1.000
_cell.angle_alpha   90.00
_cell.angle_beta   90.00
_cell.angle_gamma   90.00
#
_symmetry.space_group_name_H-M   'P 1'
#
loop_
_entity.id
_entity.type
_entity.pdbx_description
1 polymer ?
#
loop_
_entity_poly.entity_id
_entity_poly.type
_entity_poly.pdbx_seq_one_letter_code
_entity_poly.pdbx_strand_id
1 'polypeptide(L)'
;MVTTGSTLEQIVDENDEKLVGLKELGEEVYKAVTTALLEINEYNASGSYVVSELWNNKENRKASITEAIQHILKQWKTQKRRR
;
A
#
# COMPACT_ATOMS: atom_id res chain seq x y z
N MET A 1 13.96 4.20 10.88
CA MET A 1 13.39 4.66 9.59
C MET A 1 14.42 5.51 8.89
N VAL A 2 14.83 5.12 7.68
CA VAL A 2 15.80 5.88 6.87
C VAL A 2 15.05 6.38 5.65
N THR A 3 15.23 7.65 5.30
CA THR A 3 14.58 8.26 4.13
C THR A 3 15.54 8.19 2.95
N THR A 4 15.33 7.26 2.03
CA THR A 4 16.03 7.17 0.75
C THR A 4 15.08 7.59 -0.38
N GLY A 5 15.11 8.88 -0.74
CA GLY A 5 14.25 9.44 -1.80
C GLY A 5 12.86 9.88 -1.33
N SER A 6 11.87 9.84 -2.22
CA SER A 6 10.46 10.23 -1.96
C SER A 6 9.66 9.16 -1.20
N THR A 7 10.27 8.00 -0.96
CA THR A 7 9.66 6.83 -0.34
C THR A 7 10.27 6.64 1.05
N LEU A 8 9.42 6.54 2.06
CA LEU A 8 9.86 6.12 3.40
C LEU A 8 10.02 4.60 3.36
N GLU A 9 11.25 4.09 3.36
CA GLU A 9 11.48 2.65 3.44
C GLU A 9 11.67 2.24 4.91
N GLN A 10 10.89 1.25 5.35
CA GLN A 10 11.07 0.67 6.67
C GLN A 10 12.21 -0.35 6.61
N ILE A 11 13.42 0.09 6.96
CA ILE A 11 14.56 -0.80 7.14
C ILE A 11 14.41 -1.52 8.48
N VAL A 12 14.44 -2.86 8.45
CA VAL A 12 14.50 -3.71 9.64
C VAL A 12 15.92 -3.63 10.20
N ASP A 13 16.08 -2.98 11.35
CA ASP A 13 17.35 -2.94 12.10
C ASP A 13 17.37 -4.08 13.12
N GLU A 14 18.26 -5.05 12.94
CA GLU A 14 18.36 -6.21 13.84
C GLU A 14 18.77 -5.84 15.27
N ASN A 15 19.28 -4.63 15.48
CA ASN A 15 19.63 -4.08 16.79
C ASN A 15 18.52 -3.22 17.41
N ASP A 16 17.36 -3.08 16.73
CA ASP A 16 16.21 -2.39 17.30
C ASP A 16 15.78 -3.09 18.61
N GLU A 17 15.67 -2.32 19.69
CA GLU A 17 15.39 -2.83 21.04
C GLU A 17 14.11 -3.68 21.09
N LYS A 18 13.09 -3.34 20.29
CA LYS A 18 11.85 -4.12 20.25
C LYS A 18 12.04 -5.43 19.51
N LEU A 19 12.79 -5.43 18.41
CA LEU A 19 13.10 -6.65 17.66
C LEU A 19 14.02 -7.59 18.45
N VAL A 20 14.96 -7.05 19.22
CA VAL A 20 15.78 -7.83 20.16
C VAL A 20 14.88 -8.48 21.23
N GLY A 21 13.93 -7.74 21.81
CA GLY A 21 12.97 -8.30 22.77
C GLY A 21 12.09 -9.41 22.17
N LEU A 22 11.77 -9.37 20.88
CA LEU A 22 11.05 -10.46 20.21
C LEU A 22 11.86 -11.75 20.13
N LYS A 23 13.20 -11.66 20.02
CA LYS A 23 14.07 -12.86 20.03
C LYS A 23 14.00 -13.58 21.37
N GLU A 24 13.81 -12.86 22.48
CA GLU A 24 13.61 -13.43 23.82
C GLU A 24 12.26 -14.17 23.96
N LEU A 25 11.27 -13.79 23.16
CA LEU A 25 9.95 -14.44 23.11
C LEU A 25 9.89 -15.66 22.17
N GLY A 26 10.93 -15.86 21.36
CA GLY A 26 11.10 -17.02 20.48
C GLY A 26 11.38 -16.63 19.03
N GLU A 27 12.19 -17.46 18.37
CA GLU A 27 12.63 -17.24 16.99
C GLU A 27 11.46 -17.20 15.99
N GLU A 28 10.42 -18.00 16.20
CA GLU A 28 9.22 -17.99 15.36
C GLU A 28 8.46 -16.66 15.45
N VAL A 29 8.38 -16.07 16.64
CA VAL A 29 7.72 -14.77 16.85
C VAL A 29 8.51 -13.66 16.16
N TYR A 30 9.83 -13.66 16.34
CA TYR A 30 10.72 -12.72 15.64
C TYR A 30 10.57 -12.82 14.12
N LYS A 31 10.57 -14.04 13.58
CA LYS A 31 10.43 -14.29 12.14
C LYS A 31 9.07 -13.84 11.61
N ALA A 32 7.98 -14.15 12.31
CA ALA A 32 6.64 -13.73 11.90
C ALA A 32 6.51 -12.20 11.82
N VAL A 33 7.01 -11.48 12.83
CA VAL A 33 6.95 -10.02 12.87
C VAL A 33 7.84 -9.38 11.81
N THR A 34 9.08 -9.85 11.65
CA THR A 34 10.00 -9.33 10.63
C THR A 34 9.49 -9.58 9.21
N THR A 35 8.90 -10.75 8.94
CA THR A 35 8.23 -11.04 7.66
C THR A 35 7.07 -10.07 7.40
N ALA A 36 6.18 -9.85 8.37
CA ALA A 36 5.06 -8.92 8.21
C ALA A 36 5.52 -7.47 7.95
N LEU A 37 6.59 -7.01 8.62
CA LEU A 37 7.17 -5.69 8.39
C LEU A 37 7.73 -5.54 6.96
N LEU A 38 8.37 -6.58 6.43
CA LEU A 38 8.87 -6.61 5.05
C LEU A 38 7.73 -6.60 4.03
N GLU A 39 6.69 -7.40 4.24
CA GLU A 39 5.49 -7.44 3.37
C GLU A 39 4.79 -6.07 3.32
N ILE A 40 4.67 -5.38 4.45
CA ILE A 40 4.12 -4.02 4.51
C ILE A 40 4.98 -3.03 3.72
N ASN A 41 6.31 -3.14 3.83
CA ASN A 41 7.24 -2.28 3.11
C ASN A 41 7.18 -2.52 1.59
N GLU A 42 7.10 -3.78 1.15
CA GLU A 42 6.95 -4.15 -0.26
C GLU A 42 5.61 -3.66 -0.84
N TYR A 43 4.52 -3.80 -0.09
CA TYR A 43 3.20 -3.44 -0.55
C TYR A 43 2.92 -1.91 -0.49
N ASN A 44 3.37 -1.23 0.57
CA ASN A 44 3.22 0.21 0.75
C ASN A 44 4.22 0.80 1.79
N ALA A 45 5.47 0.98 1.36
CA ALA A 45 6.56 1.60 2.14
C ALA A 45 6.15 2.91 2.85
N SER A 46 5.32 3.74 2.20
CA SER A 46 4.91 5.07 2.70
C SER A 46 3.95 5.09 3.90
N GLY A 47 3.54 3.95 4.46
CA GLY A 47 2.95 3.92 5.81
C GLY A 47 1.51 3.45 5.93
N SER A 48 1.13 2.34 5.28
CA SER A 48 -0.13 1.63 5.62
C SER A 48 -1.43 2.42 5.41
N TYR A 49 -1.44 3.47 4.59
CA TYR A 49 -2.67 4.21 4.29
C TYR A 49 -3.58 3.42 3.36
N VAL A 50 -4.88 3.40 3.68
CA VAL A 50 -5.90 2.86 2.78
C VAL A 50 -5.95 3.74 1.53
N VAL A 51 -5.45 3.21 0.42
CA VAL A 51 -5.55 3.86 -0.88
C VAL A 51 -6.89 3.49 -1.49
N SER A 52 -7.74 4.50 -1.73
CA SER A 52 -8.98 4.28 -2.46
C SER A 52 -8.66 3.99 -3.93
N GLU A 53 -9.09 2.83 -4.42
CA GLU A 53 -8.90 2.42 -5.81
C GLU A 53 -10.22 2.45 -6.58
N LEU A 54 -10.15 2.79 -7.87
CA LEU A 54 -11.30 2.65 -8.76
C LEU A 54 -11.51 1.16 -9.06
N TRP A 55 -12.72 0.66 -8.82
CA TRP A 55 -13.08 -0.74 -9.04
C TRP A 55 -14.01 -0.88 -10.26
N ASN A 56 -13.70 -1.83 -11.15
CA ASN A 56 -14.60 -2.23 -12.22
C ASN A 56 -15.51 -3.36 -11.71
N ASN A 57 -16.72 -3.00 -11.29
CA ASN A 57 -17.72 -3.95 -10.79
C ASN A 57 -18.15 -5.01 -11.82
N LYS A 58 -18.02 -4.74 -13.13
CA LYS A 58 -18.39 -5.70 -14.17
C LYS A 58 -17.34 -6.81 -14.31
N GLU A 59 -16.08 -6.41 -14.30
CA GLU A 59 -14.93 -7.32 -14.47
C GLU A 59 -14.42 -7.86 -13.11
N ASN A 60 -15.02 -7.41 -12.00
CA ASN A 60 -14.65 -7.75 -10.63
C ASN A 60 -13.14 -7.62 -10.34
N ARG A 61 -12.55 -6.52 -10.79
CA ARG A 61 -11.14 -6.20 -10.58
C ARG A 61 -10.93 -4.69 -10.46
N LYS A 62 -9.73 -4.30 -10.04
CA LYS A 62 -9.27 -2.90 -10.11
C LYS A 62 -9.45 -2.38 -11.54
N ALA A 63 -10.00 -1.19 -11.66
CA ALA A 63 -10.14 -0.48 -12.92
C ALA A 63 -8.76 -0.03 -13.40
N SER A 64 -8.51 -0.20 -14.69
CA SER A 64 -7.36 0.34 -15.39
C SER A 64 -7.47 1.87 -15.52
N ILE A 65 -6.34 2.53 -15.74
CA ILE A 65 -6.28 3.98 -15.99
C ILE A 65 -7.16 4.35 -17.20
N THR A 66 -7.16 3.52 -18.24
CA THR A 66 -7.99 3.73 -19.43
C THR A 66 -9.48 3.74 -19.09
N GLU A 67 -9.96 2.77 -18.28
CA GLU A 67 -11.35 2.70 -17.84
C GLU A 67 -11.72 3.92 -16.98
N ALA A 68 -10.81 4.38 -16.12
CA ALA A 68 -11.00 5.57 -15.30
C ALA A 68 -11.17 6.84 -16.16
N ILE A 69 -10.28 7.07 -17.14
CA ILE A 69 -10.33 8.21 -18.06
C ILE A 69 -11.64 8.19 -18.86
N GLN A 70 -12.02 7.03 -19.40
CA GLN A 70 -13.26 6.87 -20.14
C GLN A 70 -14.49 7.19 -19.27
N HIS A 71 -14.48 6.77 -18.00
CA HIS A 71 -15.55 7.09 -17.06
C HIS A 71 -15.67 8.60 -16.84
N ILE A 72 -14.56 9.29 -16.55
CA ILE A 72 -14.53 10.75 -16.34
C ILE A 72 -15.04 11.50 -17.58
N LEU A 73 -14.56 11.13 -18.77
CA LEU A 73 -14.99 11.75 -20.03
C LEU A 73 -16.50 11.56 -20.27
N LYS A 74 -17.06 10.39 -19.94
CA LYS A 74 -18.50 10.13 -20.05
C LYS A 74 -19.30 11.03 -19.09
N GLN A 75 -18.86 11.17 -17.85
CA GLN A 75 -19.51 12.05 -16.87
C GLN A 75 -19.47 13.51 -17.34
N TRP A 76 -18.31 13.99 -17.80
CA TRP A 76 -18.15 15.36 -18.30
C TRP A 76 -19.08 15.66 -19.49
N LYS A 77 -19.15 14.77 -20.48
CA LYS A 77 -20.07 14.92 -21.63
C LYS A 77 -21.54 14.94 -21.19
N THR A 78 -21.90 14.14 -20.19
CA THR A 78 -23.27 14.08 -19.66
C THR A 78 -23.64 15.39 -18.95
N GLN A 79 -22.74 15.93 -18.13
CA GLN A 79 -22.94 17.21 -17.45
C GLN A 79 -23.06 18.38 -18.43
N LYS A 80 -22.23 18.40 -19.48
CA LYS A 80 -22.29 19.44 -20.53
C LYS A 80 -23.63 19.46 -21.27
N ARG A 81 -24.30 18.31 -21.44
CA ARG A 81 -25.62 18.21 -22.09
C ARG A 81 -26.78 18.63 -21.20
N ARG A 82 -26.56 18.73 -19.88
CA ARG A 82 -27.57 19.15 -18.90
C ARG A 82 -27.55 20.67 -18.66
N ARG A 83 -26.50 21.36 -19.11
CA ARG A 83 -26.43 22.82 -19.18
C ARG A 83 -26.87 23.29 -20.55
#